data_AF-A0A960E9W4-F1
#
_entry.id   AF-A0A960E9W4-F1
#
_cell.length_a   1.000
_cell.length_b   1.000
_cell.length_c   1.000
_cell.angle_alpha   90.00
_cell.angle_beta   90.00
_cell.angle_gamma   90.00
#
_symmetry.space_group_name_H-M   'P 1'
#
loop_
_entity.id
_entity.type
_entity.pdbx_description
1 polymer ?
#
loop_
_entity_poly.entity_id
_entity_poly.type
_entity_poly.pdbx_seq_one_letter_code
_entity_poly.pdbx_strand_id
1 'polypeptide(L)'
;MASDDERVRELLGREPRGDYEIVVRDRDGDPVVLRNAPLLHDGTPMPTRYWLIGPAEIRRVGHLESEGGVDRAEAELDPAEVQAAHDRYAAERDALLPADHDGPRPTGGVGGTRVGLKCLHAHWAWHLAGGDDPVGCWIERELAVRERATLVVTDDALVVTWDDRRWTFPVGVDHLRQRWLDDGDPPKPAALTNALGDVADHVDDVVRDRADAELLDTMAVVGVGIRAIAQLESGLDEPPMPYRLDRDTAEEIFRLAATEPRADRAHNPGLPSGDVDTVLASLCAVVSVMRRLGLDAVDLSGDAG
;
A
#
# COMPACT_ATOMS: atom_id res chain seq x y z
N MET A 1 -13.52 20.26 2.70
CA MET A 1 -12.41 19.61 3.44
C MET A 1 -12.74 19.72 4.90
N ALA A 2 -12.81 18.60 5.62
CA ALA A 2 -12.90 18.62 7.08
C ALA A 2 -11.70 19.39 7.64
N SER A 3 -11.85 20.08 8.78
CA SER A 3 -10.68 20.63 9.45
C SER A 3 -9.79 19.49 9.96
N ASP A 4 -8.50 19.74 10.12
CA ASP A 4 -7.57 18.74 10.68
C ASP A 4 -8.08 18.17 12.01
N ASP A 5 -8.64 19.01 12.88
CA ASP A 5 -9.21 18.56 14.15
C ASP A 5 -10.42 17.63 13.97
N GLU A 6 -11.24 17.88 12.94
CA GLU A 6 -12.36 17.01 12.62
C GLU A 6 -11.88 15.65 12.13
N ARG A 7 -10.88 15.64 11.25
CA ARG A 7 -10.32 14.41 10.71
C ARG A 7 -9.56 13.60 11.77
N VAL A 8 -8.77 14.25 12.62
CA VAL A 8 -8.06 13.59 13.73
C VAL A 8 -9.03 12.96 14.71
N ARG A 9 -10.14 13.63 15.05
CA ARG A 9 -11.17 13.06 15.92
C ARG A 9 -11.82 11.82 15.32
N GLU A 10 -12.10 11.84 14.02
CA GLU A 10 -12.64 10.70 13.29
C GLU A 10 -11.68 9.51 13.35
N LEU A 11 -10.40 9.73 13.01
CA LEU A 11 -9.35 8.70 13.01
C LEU A 11 -9.10 8.13 14.41
N LEU A 12 -9.12 8.96 15.45
CA LEU A 12 -8.99 8.52 16.85
C LEU A 12 -10.25 7.85 17.40
N GLY A 13 -11.42 8.08 16.77
CA GLY A 13 -12.74 7.66 17.27
C GLY A 13 -13.17 8.37 18.57
N ARG A 14 -12.50 9.45 18.96
CA ARG A 14 -12.74 10.22 20.20
C ARG A 14 -12.12 11.60 20.14
N GLU A 15 -12.52 12.48 21.05
CA GLU A 15 -11.89 13.79 21.20
C GLU A 15 -10.44 13.66 21.70
N PRO A 16 -9.47 14.37 21.09
CA PRO A 16 -8.12 14.49 21.62
C PRO A 16 -8.14 15.06 23.05
N ARG A 17 -7.32 14.48 23.93
CA ARG A 17 -7.24 14.86 25.35
C ARG A 17 -6.00 15.68 25.71
N GLY A 18 -5.17 16.00 24.73
CA GLY A 18 -3.95 16.78 24.90
C GLY A 18 -3.63 17.50 23.60
N ASP A 19 -2.77 18.51 23.69
CA ASP A 19 -2.31 19.23 22.52
C ASP A 19 -1.48 18.30 21.63
N TYR A 20 -1.59 18.49 20.31
CA TYR A 20 -0.87 17.71 19.32
C TYR A 20 -0.51 18.56 18.10
N GLU A 21 0.43 18.04 17.33
CA GLU A 21 0.73 18.50 15.98
C GLU A 21 0.68 17.32 15.02
N ILE A 22 0.12 17.52 13.82
CA ILE A 22 0.21 16.52 12.74
C ILE A 22 1.60 16.66 12.11
N VAL A 23 2.46 15.66 12.32
CA VAL A 23 3.87 15.70 11.88
C VAL A 23 4.14 14.84 10.65
N VAL A 24 3.24 13.90 10.33
CA VAL A 24 3.30 13.09 9.12
C VAL A 24 1.92 13.07 8.48
N ARG A 25 1.89 13.24 7.16
CA ARG A 25 0.71 13.07 6.32
C ARG A 25 1.01 12.10 5.19
N ASP A 26 -0.02 11.44 4.69
CA ASP A 26 0.10 10.64 3.48
C ASP A 26 0.14 11.52 2.21
N ARG A 27 0.15 10.87 1.05
CA ARG A 27 0.18 11.53 -0.26
C ARG A 27 -1.08 12.36 -0.56
N ASP A 28 -2.21 12.00 0.03
CA ASP A 28 -3.50 12.67 -0.15
C ASP A 28 -3.69 13.80 0.88
N GLY A 29 -2.74 13.95 1.79
CA GLY A 29 -2.72 14.95 2.85
C GLY A 29 -3.44 14.51 4.13
N ASP A 30 -3.85 13.24 4.24
CA ASP A 30 -4.52 12.72 5.43
C ASP A 30 -3.53 12.56 6.60
N PRO A 31 -3.93 12.85 7.86
CA PRO A 31 -3.04 12.73 9.02
C PRO A 31 -2.61 11.28 9.29
N VAL A 32 -1.30 11.04 9.44
CA VAL A 32 -0.74 9.70 9.71
C VAL A 32 -0.14 9.62 11.11
N VAL A 33 0.63 10.62 11.54
CA VAL A 33 1.28 10.65 12.86
C VAL A 33 0.99 11.95 13.59
N LEU A 34 0.55 11.82 14.83
CA LEU A 34 0.48 12.92 15.79
C LEU A 34 1.73 12.98 16.66
N ARG A 35 2.23 14.18 16.91
CA ARG A 35 3.22 14.51 17.93
C ARG A 35 2.51 15.19 19.11
N ASN A 36 2.27 14.43 20.17
CA ASN A 36 1.47 14.82 21.33
C ASN A 36 2.26 15.51 22.40
N ALA A 37 1.75 16.57 23.02
CA ALA A 37 2.30 17.13 24.26
C ALA A 37 2.57 16.03 25.32
N PRO A 38 3.59 16.19 26.18
CA PRO A 38 3.95 15.16 27.17
C PRO A 38 2.86 14.95 28.24
N LEU A 39 1.90 15.87 28.36
CA LEU A 39 0.79 15.84 29.31
C LEU A 39 -0.54 16.05 28.58
N LEU A 40 -1.59 15.40 29.08
CA LEU A 40 -2.98 15.68 28.74
C LEU A 40 -3.42 17.02 29.35
N HIS A 41 -4.56 17.55 28.91
CA HIS A 41 -5.13 18.80 29.45
C HIS A 41 -5.42 18.74 30.96
N ASP A 42 -5.64 17.53 31.50
CA ASP A 42 -5.87 17.30 32.94
C ASP A 42 -4.56 17.09 33.74
N GLY A 43 -3.40 17.22 33.09
CA GLY A 43 -2.08 17.01 33.70
C GLY A 43 -1.64 15.55 33.78
N THR A 44 -2.43 14.60 33.31
CA THR A 44 -2.03 13.18 33.23
C THR A 44 -0.90 13.00 32.21
N PRO A 45 0.12 12.18 32.47
CA PRO A 45 1.12 11.79 31.46
C PRO A 45 0.51 11.24 30.18
N MET A 46 0.92 11.78 29.04
CA MET A 46 0.55 11.22 27.73
C MET A 46 1.26 9.87 27.54
N PRO A 47 0.55 8.79 27.15
CA PRO A 47 1.13 7.45 27.04
C PRO A 47 2.18 7.31 25.94
N THR A 48 2.14 8.16 24.89
CA THR A 48 3.11 8.16 23.80
C THR A 48 3.26 9.55 23.18
N ARG A 49 4.50 9.97 22.91
CA ARG A 49 4.82 11.24 22.23
C ARG A 49 4.42 11.20 20.76
N TYR A 50 4.65 10.08 20.09
CA TYR A 50 4.30 9.86 18.69
C TYR A 50 3.18 8.81 18.61
N TRP A 51 2.06 9.17 17.96
CA TRP A 51 0.87 8.33 17.88
C TRP A 51 0.49 8.11 16.41
N LEU A 52 0.53 6.85 15.98
CA LEU A 52 0.07 6.43 14.66
C LEU A 52 -1.46 6.47 14.58
N ILE A 53 -2.00 7.26 13.67
CA ILE A 53 -3.45 7.40 13.43
C ILE A 53 -3.86 7.08 11.99
N GLY A 54 -2.88 6.96 11.08
CA GLY A 54 -3.10 6.58 9.69
C GLY A 54 -3.70 5.17 9.56
N PRO A 55 -4.88 4.99 8.94
CA PRO A 55 -5.54 3.70 8.89
C PRO A 55 -4.75 2.61 8.14
N ALA A 56 -4.05 2.98 7.06
CA ALA A 56 -3.23 2.04 6.30
C ALA A 56 -2.04 1.56 7.14
N GLU A 57 -1.34 2.48 7.79
CA GLU A 57 -0.18 2.20 8.62
C GLU A 57 -0.55 1.38 9.85
N ILE A 58 -1.67 1.68 10.51
CA ILE A 58 -2.20 0.88 11.62
C ILE A 58 -2.48 -0.55 11.16
N ARG A 59 -3.14 -0.74 9.99
CA ARG A 59 -3.41 -2.08 9.46
C ARG A 59 -2.12 -2.86 9.19
N ARG A 60 -1.15 -2.25 8.50
CA ARG A 60 0.12 -2.90 8.16
C ARG A 60 0.92 -3.30 9.41
N VAL A 61 1.08 -2.38 10.35
CA VAL A 61 1.82 -2.65 11.59
C VAL A 61 1.06 -3.63 12.49
N GLY A 62 -0.25 -3.49 12.62
CA GLY A 62 -1.08 -4.41 13.42
C GLY A 62 -1.05 -5.84 12.88
N HIS A 63 -0.98 -6.02 11.57
CA HIS A 63 -0.79 -7.33 10.97
C HIS A 63 0.61 -7.89 11.25
N LEU A 64 1.67 -7.09 11.06
CA LEU A 64 3.04 -7.50 11.42
C LEU A 64 3.14 -7.92 12.89
N GLU A 65 2.48 -7.20 13.81
CA GLU A 65 2.38 -7.59 15.22
C GLU A 65 1.64 -8.93 15.40
N SER A 66 0.53 -9.15 14.68
CA SER A 66 -0.26 -10.38 14.79
C SER A 66 0.50 -11.65 14.38
N GLU A 67 1.52 -11.51 13.56
CA GLU A 67 2.43 -12.59 13.13
C GLU A 67 3.65 -12.74 14.05
N GLY A 68 3.63 -12.12 15.23
CA GLY A 68 4.73 -12.18 16.19
C GLY A 68 5.87 -11.19 15.90
N GLY A 69 5.60 -10.11 15.17
CA GLY A 69 6.62 -9.12 14.80
C GLY A 69 7.34 -8.50 15.99
N VAL A 70 6.68 -8.37 17.15
CA VAL A 70 7.31 -7.89 18.39
C VAL A 70 8.42 -8.84 18.83
N ASP A 71 8.11 -10.13 18.98
CA ASP A 71 9.07 -11.16 19.41
C ASP A 71 10.22 -11.31 18.40
N ARG A 72 9.92 -11.19 17.10
CA ARG A 72 10.93 -11.24 16.04
C ARG A 72 11.88 -10.04 16.10
N ALA A 73 11.36 -8.83 16.24
CA ALA A 73 12.18 -7.63 16.40
C ALA A 73 13.08 -7.73 17.63
N GLU A 74 12.56 -8.20 18.76
CA GLU A 74 13.36 -8.41 19.98
C GLU A 74 14.44 -9.48 19.82
N ALA A 75 14.20 -10.51 19.00
CA ALA A 75 15.18 -11.56 18.73
C ALA A 75 16.27 -11.14 17.74
N GLU A 76 15.94 -10.25 16.79
CA GLU A 76 16.85 -9.85 15.70
C GLU A 76 17.67 -8.59 16.02
N LEU A 77 17.15 -7.68 16.85
CA LEU A 77 17.81 -6.42 17.19
C LEU A 77 18.70 -6.55 18.43
N ASP A 78 19.76 -5.74 18.51
CA ASP A 78 20.57 -5.63 19.72
C ASP A 78 19.76 -4.92 20.83
N PRO A 79 19.53 -5.56 21.99
CA PRO A 79 18.82 -4.94 23.10
C PRO A 79 19.44 -3.62 23.58
N ALA A 80 20.76 -3.43 23.42
CA ALA A 80 21.44 -2.19 23.79
C ALA A 80 21.07 -1.04 22.84
N GLU A 81 20.89 -1.30 21.54
CA GLU A 81 20.45 -0.31 20.57
C GLU A 81 19.00 0.11 20.82
N VAL A 82 18.14 -0.87 21.10
CA VAL A 82 16.73 -0.62 21.48
C VAL A 82 16.64 0.20 22.76
N GLN A 83 17.44 -0.12 23.77
CA GLN A 83 17.46 0.66 25.01
C GLN A 83 17.97 2.09 24.78
N ALA A 84 19.01 2.28 23.97
CA ALA A 84 19.50 3.62 23.63
C ALA A 84 18.42 4.46 22.90
N ALA A 85 17.62 3.84 22.04
CA ALA A 85 16.49 4.50 21.38
C ALA A 85 15.39 4.90 22.39
N HIS A 86 15.05 4.02 23.34
CA HIS A 86 14.14 4.35 24.44
C HIS A 86 14.63 5.54 25.27
N ASP A 87 15.92 5.59 25.58
CA ASP A 87 16.52 6.68 26.37
C ASP A 87 16.47 8.01 25.60
N ARG A 88 16.78 8.01 24.29
CA ARG A 88 16.64 9.20 23.42
C ARG A 88 15.21 9.70 23.37
N TYR A 89 14.25 8.79 23.15
CA TYR A 89 12.83 9.12 23.12
C TYR A 89 12.34 9.73 24.44
N ALA A 90 12.75 9.13 25.56
CA ALA A 90 12.40 9.61 26.89
C ALA A 90 12.98 11.02 27.14
N ALA A 91 14.25 11.24 26.79
CA ALA A 91 14.89 12.54 26.93
C ALA A 91 14.21 13.63 26.09
N GLU A 92 13.84 13.33 24.84
CA GLU A 92 13.10 14.24 23.96
C GLU A 92 11.75 14.65 24.58
N ARG A 93 10.97 13.67 25.07
CA ARG A 93 9.69 13.91 25.72
C ARG A 93 9.85 14.72 27.01
N ASP A 94 10.80 14.33 27.85
CA ASP A 94 10.97 14.92 29.19
C ASP A 94 11.48 16.36 29.12
N ALA A 95 12.22 16.72 28.06
CA ALA A 95 12.65 18.09 27.79
C ALA A 95 11.48 19.07 27.52
N LEU A 96 10.28 18.55 27.22
CA LEU A 96 9.08 19.35 26.95
C LEU A 96 8.18 19.50 28.18
N LEU A 97 8.52 18.86 29.30
CA LEU A 97 7.78 19.05 30.55
C LEU A 97 7.98 20.48 31.06
N PRO A 98 6.92 21.16 31.53
CA PRO A 98 7.06 22.44 32.21
C PRO A 98 8.04 22.33 33.39
N ALA A 99 8.92 23.33 33.55
CA ALA A 99 9.94 23.31 34.60
C ALA A 99 9.34 23.29 36.01
N ASP A 100 8.13 23.82 36.16
CA ASP A 100 7.33 23.89 37.38
C ASP A 100 6.30 22.74 37.50
N HIS A 101 6.37 21.72 36.64
CA HIS A 101 5.46 20.56 36.72
C HIS A 101 5.74 19.71 37.97
N ASP A 102 4.81 19.77 38.92
CA ASP A 102 4.81 19.04 40.20
C ASP A 102 3.88 17.81 40.20
N GLY A 103 3.28 17.49 39.05
CA GLY A 103 2.39 16.34 38.87
C GLY A 103 3.11 15.04 38.48
N PRO A 104 2.34 13.95 38.23
CA PRO A 104 2.90 12.71 37.69
C PRO A 104 3.65 12.97 36.38
N ARG A 105 4.79 12.31 36.19
CA ARG A 105 5.60 12.43 34.98
C ARG A 105 5.45 11.19 34.10
N PRO A 106 5.50 11.33 32.77
CA PRO A 106 5.63 10.17 31.90
C PRO A 106 6.93 9.42 32.21
N THR A 107 6.91 8.09 32.05
CA THR A 107 8.06 7.23 32.33
C THR A 107 8.22 6.19 31.23
N GLY A 108 9.42 5.63 31.09
CA GLY A 108 9.75 4.67 30.03
C GLY A 108 10.13 5.35 28.72
N GLY A 109 10.44 4.54 27.70
CA GLY A 109 10.78 5.00 26.35
C GLY A 109 9.57 5.03 25.41
N VAL A 110 9.84 4.76 24.13
CA VAL A 110 8.82 4.56 23.07
C VAL A 110 7.64 3.69 23.56
N GLY A 111 6.41 4.14 23.37
CA GLY A 111 5.19 3.41 23.80
C GLY A 111 5.00 3.27 25.32
N GLY A 112 5.83 3.95 26.14
CA GLY A 112 5.78 3.90 27.60
C GLY A 112 6.32 2.61 28.22
N THR A 113 7.08 1.82 27.45
CA THR A 113 7.72 0.60 27.96
C THR A 113 8.98 0.92 28.76
N ARG A 114 9.30 0.05 29.73
CA ARG A 114 10.52 0.17 30.54
C ARG A 114 11.68 -0.65 29.98
N VAL A 115 11.38 -1.78 29.35
CA VAL A 115 12.34 -2.73 28.77
C VAL A 115 11.65 -3.40 27.60
N GLY A 116 12.39 -3.62 26.51
CA GLY A 116 11.88 -4.33 25.34
C GLY A 116 10.72 -3.61 24.67
N LEU A 117 9.97 -4.33 23.85
CA LEU A 117 8.95 -3.77 22.96
C LEU A 117 7.55 -4.10 23.49
N LYS A 118 6.73 -3.05 23.65
CA LYS A 118 5.30 -3.23 23.98
C LYS A 118 4.43 -3.39 22.73
N CYS A 119 4.76 -2.63 21.69
CA CYS A 119 4.05 -2.58 20.40
C CYS A 119 4.98 -1.94 19.37
N LEU A 120 4.81 -2.28 18.10
CA LEU A 120 5.49 -1.71 16.94
C LEU A 120 4.89 -0.35 16.53
N HIS A 121 3.61 -0.09 16.82
CA HIS A 121 2.91 1.13 16.41
C HIS A 121 3.61 2.44 16.84
N ALA A 122 4.05 2.51 18.09
CA ALA A 122 4.71 3.71 18.62
C ALA A 122 6.11 3.92 18.03
N HIS A 123 6.81 2.82 17.74
CA HIS A 123 8.11 2.83 17.07
C HIS A 123 7.97 3.27 15.61
N TRP A 124 6.98 2.72 14.90
CA TRP A 124 6.67 3.12 13.53
C TRP A 124 6.29 4.59 13.42
N ALA A 125 5.45 5.07 14.34
CA ALA A 125 5.08 6.48 14.40
C ALA A 125 6.29 7.41 14.58
N TRP A 126 7.23 7.04 15.46
CA TRP A 126 8.42 7.84 15.70
C TRP A 126 9.38 7.82 14.51
N HIS A 127 9.58 6.64 13.91
CA HIS A 127 10.38 6.47 12.69
C HIS A 127 9.87 7.32 11.53
N LEU A 128 8.56 7.25 11.23
CA LEU A 128 7.93 8.06 10.19
C LEU A 128 8.09 9.57 10.45
N ALA A 129 8.13 9.98 11.72
CA ALA A 129 8.37 11.37 12.12
C ALA A 129 9.87 11.78 12.07
N GLY A 130 10.75 10.92 11.57
CA GLY A 130 12.20 11.15 11.45
C GLY A 130 13.00 10.80 12.71
N GLY A 131 12.43 10.01 13.62
CA GLY A 131 13.10 9.52 14.81
C GLY A 131 14.19 8.48 14.48
N ASP A 132 15.29 8.52 15.23
CA ASP A 132 16.37 7.52 15.15
C ASP A 132 16.00 6.26 15.95
N ASP A 133 15.16 5.42 15.35
CA ASP A 133 14.57 4.22 15.94
C ASP A 133 14.99 2.94 15.20
N PRO A 134 15.84 2.07 15.79
CA PRO A 134 16.24 0.82 15.15
C PRO A 134 15.06 -0.15 14.93
N VAL A 135 14.03 -0.09 15.77
CA VAL A 135 12.79 -0.88 15.58
C VAL A 135 12.00 -0.31 14.41
N GLY A 136 11.97 1.01 14.27
CA GLY A 136 11.44 1.71 13.11
C GLY A 136 12.05 1.24 11.78
N CYS A 137 13.38 1.27 11.70
CA CYS A 137 14.14 0.75 10.55
C CYS A 137 13.86 -0.73 10.27
N TRP A 138 13.70 -1.53 11.34
CA TRP A 138 13.34 -2.95 11.20
C TRP A 138 11.93 -3.12 10.62
N ILE A 139 10.94 -2.36 11.12
CA ILE A 139 9.57 -2.36 10.59
C ILE A 139 9.58 -1.95 9.11
N GLU A 140 10.30 -0.89 8.75
CA GLU A 140 10.43 -0.43 7.35
C GLU A 140 10.92 -1.54 6.44
N ARG A 141 11.96 -2.26 6.84
CA ARG A 141 12.50 -3.40 6.09
C ARG A 141 11.48 -4.54 5.95
N GLU A 142 10.80 -4.90 7.03
CA GLU A 142 9.79 -5.97 7.01
C GLU A 142 8.59 -5.63 6.13
N LEU A 143 8.16 -4.38 6.15
CA LEU A 143 7.08 -3.89 5.28
C LEU A 143 7.55 -3.81 3.81
N ALA A 144 8.77 -3.33 3.54
CA ALA A 144 9.31 -3.23 2.20
C ALA A 144 9.54 -4.59 1.52
N VAL A 145 9.73 -5.68 2.28
CA VAL A 145 9.73 -7.04 1.73
C VAL A 145 8.32 -7.43 1.31
N ARG A 146 7.32 -7.20 2.16
CA ARG A 146 5.91 -7.55 1.91
C ARG A 146 5.29 -6.80 0.75
N GLU A 147 5.83 -5.64 0.39
CA GLU A 147 5.40 -4.84 -0.76
C GLU A 147 5.87 -5.41 -2.11
N ARG A 148 6.60 -6.54 -2.14
CA ARG A 148 7.12 -7.14 -3.40
C ARG A 148 6.21 -8.22 -3.96
N ALA A 149 5.10 -7.78 -4.53
CA ALA A 149 4.31 -8.60 -5.44
C ALA A 149 4.62 -8.24 -6.90
N THR A 150 4.58 -9.22 -7.78
CA THR A 150 4.70 -9.04 -9.22
C THR A 150 3.64 -9.85 -9.95
N LEU A 151 2.93 -9.21 -10.87
CA LEU A 151 2.10 -9.86 -11.88
C LEU A 151 2.85 -9.88 -13.20
N VAL A 152 3.10 -11.07 -13.74
CA VAL A 152 3.58 -11.27 -15.11
C VAL A 152 2.41 -11.66 -15.98
N VAL A 153 2.12 -10.84 -16.98
CA VAL A 153 1.11 -11.09 -18.01
C VAL A 153 1.80 -11.69 -19.23
N THR A 154 1.46 -12.92 -19.59
CA THR A 154 1.94 -13.56 -20.82
C THR A 154 0.78 -13.88 -21.75
N ASP A 155 1.10 -14.35 -22.97
CA ASP A 155 0.09 -14.81 -23.91
C ASP A 155 -0.73 -15.98 -23.33
N ASP A 156 -0.07 -16.94 -22.68
CA ASP A 156 -0.69 -18.19 -22.21
C ASP A 156 -1.13 -18.17 -20.75
N ALA A 157 -0.54 -17.31 -19.90
CA ALA A 157 -0.75 -17.37 -18.45
C ALA A 157 -0.63 -16.02 -17.75
N LEU A 158 -1.19 -15.97 -16.55
CA LEU A 158 -0.86 -14.96 -15.54
C LEU A 158 -0.01 -15.62 -14.46
N VAL A 159 1.06 -14.96 -14.05
CA VAL A 159 1.90 -15.41 -12.94
C VAL A 159 1.95 -14.34 -11.87
N VAL A 160 1.44 -14.67 -10.69
CA VAL A 160 1.63 -13.83 -9.50
C VAL A 160 2.80 -14.39 -8.71
N THR A 161 3.80 -13.56 -8.45
CA THR A 161 4.88 -13.86 -7.51
C THR A 161 4.76 -12.91 -6.34
N TRP A 162 4.74 -13.43 -5.12
CA TRP A 162 4.74 -12.62 -3.91
C TRP A 162 5.69 -13.26 -2.92
N ASP A 163 6.74 -12.53 -2.57
CA ASP A 163 7.87 -13.01 -1.77
C ASP A 163 8.54 -14.23 -2.43
N ASP A 164 8.50 -15.39 -1.77
CA ASP A 164 9.02 -16.68 -2.23
C ASP A 164 7.97 -17.57 -2.90
N ARG A 165 6.70 -17.13 -2.93
CA ARG A 165 5.58 -17.89 -3.48
C ARG A 165 5.25 -17.48 -4.91
N ARG A 166 4.81 -18.46 -5.69
CA ARG A 166 4.46 -18.29 -7.10
C ARG A 166 3.16 -19.03 -7.42
N TRP A 167 2.20 -18.31 -7.96
CA TRP A 167 0.97 -18.84 -8.55
C TRP A 167 1.02 -18.69 -10.06
N THR A 168 0.49 -19.66 -10.80
CA THR A 168 0.43 -19.63 -12.26
C THR A 168 -0.96 -20.04 -12.69
N PHE A 169 -1.62 -19.15 -13.41
CA PHE A 169 -3.02 -19.29 -13.81
C PHE A 169 -3.09 -19.40 -15.33
N PRO A 170 -3.85 -20.36 -15.88
CA PRO A 170 -3.97 -20.59 -17.32
C PRO A 170 -4.95 -19.58 -17.97
N VAL A 171 -4.80 -18.29 -17.67
CA VAL A 171 -5.69 -17.19 -18.07
C VAL A 171 -4.89 -16.03 -18.70
N GLY A 172 -4.00 -16.35 -19.63
CA GLY A 172 -3.22 -15.35 -20.36
C GLY A 172 -4.03 -14.50 -21.35
N VAL A 173 -3.34 -13.59 -22.04
CA VAL A 173 -3.93 -12.70 -23.04
C VAL A 173 -4.69 -13.47 -24.12
N ASP A 174 -4.13 -14.56 -24.64
CA ASP A 174 -4.76 -15.34 -25.71
C ASP A 174 -6.03 -16.05 -25.24
N HIS A 175 -6.03 -16.59 -24.02
CA HIS A 175 -7.22 -17.19 -23.43
C HIS A 175 -8.33 -16.16 -23.26
N LEU A 176 -8.04 -14.99 -22.67
CA LEU A 176 -9.02 -13.93 -22.49
C LEU A 176 -9.62 -13.45 -23.81
N ARG A 177 -8.78 -13.28 -24.83
CA ARG A 177 -9.20 -12.88 -26.17
C ARG A 177 -10.12 -13.90 -26.82
N GLN A 178 -9.63 -15.13 -26.98
CA GLN A 178 -10.33 -16.18 -27.70
C GLN A 178 -11.61 -16.61 -26.99
N ARG A 179 -11.61 -16.58 -25.66
CA ARG A 179 -12.74 -17.05 -24.87
C ARG A 179 -13.83 -16.00 -24.71
N TRP A 180 -13.44 -14.73 -24.57
CA TRP A 180 -14.37 -13.69 -24.13
C TRP A 180 -14.40 -12.48 -25.06
N LEU A 181 -13.26 -11.98 -25.54
CA LEU A 181 -13.20 -10.64 -26.13
C LEU A 181 -13.35 -10.61 -27.65
N ASP A 182 -13.01 -11.68 -28.37
CA ASP A 182 -12.94 -11.63 -29.84
C ASP A 182 -14.30 -11.75 -30.55
N ASP A 183 -15.34 -12.24 -29.87
CA ASP A 183 -16.68 -12.51 -30.41
C ASP A 183 -17.52 -11.25 -30.73
N GLY A 184 -17.04 -10.04 -30.40
CA GLY A 184 -17.74 -8.79 -30.68
C GLY A 184 -16.80 -7.58 -30.70
N ASP A 185 -17.17 -6.54 -31.44
CA ASP A 185 -16.39 -5.29 -31.52
C ASP A 185 -17.30 -4.05 -31.48
N PRO A 186 -17.34 -3.31 -30.35
CA PRO A 186 -16.66 -3.61 -29.09
C PRO A 186 -17.21 -4.89 -28.41
N PRO A 187 -16.46 -5.52 -27.49
CA PRO A 187 -16.94 -6.68 -26.75
C PRO A 187 -18.24 -6.39 -25.98
N LYS A 188 -19.10 -7.40 -25.85
CA LYS A 188 -20.38 -7.26 -25.14
C LYS A 188 -20.13 -7.08 -23.63
N PRO A 189 -20.95 -6.31 -22.91
CA PRO A 189 -20.80 -6.13 -21.46
C PRO A 189 -20.69 -7.44 -20.67
N ALA A 190 -21.51 -8.44 -21.01
CA ALA A 190 -21.46 -9.75 -20.35
C ALA A 190 -20.12 -10.47 -20.57
N ALA A 191 -19.50 -10.30 -21.74
CA ALA A 191 -18.21 -10.91 -22.05
C ALA A 191 -17.08 -10.24 -21.27
N LEU A 192 -17.12 -8.91 -21.10
CA LEU A 192 -16.19 -8.16 -20.26
C LEU A 192 -16.32 -8.59 -18.78
N THR A 193 -17.54 -8.71 -18.26
CA THR A 193 -17.78 -9.21 -16.90
C THR A 193 -17.22 -10.62 -16.72
N ASN A 194 -17.39 -11.50 -17.69
CA ASN A 194 -16.85 -12.86 -17.64
C ASN A 194 -15.32 -12.88 -17.70
N ALA A 195 -14.70 -12.07 -18.57
CA ALA A 195 -13.24 -11.97 -18.67
C ALA A 195 -12.61 -11.50 -17.34
N LEU A 196 -13.21 -10.49 -16.71
CA LEU A 196 -12.78 -10.01 -15.40
C LEU A 196 -12.99 -11.08 -14.32
N GLY A 197 -14.12 -11.78 -14.35
CA GLY A 197 -14.44 -12.86 -13.41
C GLY A 197 -13.48 -14.05 -13.52
N ASP A 198 -13.11 -14.45 -14.73
CA ASP A 198 -12.18 -15.56 -14.99
C ASP A 198 -10.80 -15.31 -14.36
N VAL A 199 -10.30 -14.08 -14.45
CA VAL A 199 -9.08 -13.67 -13.73
C VAL A 199 -9.31 -13.63 -12.22
N ALA A 200 -10.42 -13.04 -11.77
CA ALA A 200 -10.69 -12.86 -10.35
C ALA A 200 -10.76 -14.20 -9.60
N ASP A 201 -11.44 -15.19 -10.18
CA ASP A 201 -11.60 -16.54 -9.63
C ASP A 201 -10.24 -17.22 -9.39
N HIS A 202 -9.22 -16.93 -10.20
CA HIS A 202 -7.86 -17.41 -9.99
C HIS A 202 -7.11 -16.61 -8.93
N VAL A 203 -7.28 -15.29 -8.89
CA VAL A 203 -6.65 -14.43 -7.87
C VAL A 203 -7.21 -14.73 -6.47
N ASP A 204 -8.42 -15.26 -6.34
CA ASP A 204 -8.96 -15.81 -5.09
C ASP A 204 -8.02 -16.81 -4.42
N ASP A 205 -7.28 -17.60 -5.19
CA ASP A 205 -6.33 -18.58 -4.65
C ASP A 205 -5.13 -17.87 -3.99
N VAL A 206 -4.66 -16.75 -4.56
CA VAL A 206 -3.63 -15.91 -3.92
C VAL A 206 -4.15 -15.32 -2.62
N VAL A 207 -5.36 -14.75 -2.65
CA VAL A 207 -6.00 -14.16 -1.45
C VAL A 207 -6.21 -15.20 -0.36
N ARG A 208 -6.57 -16.44 -0.74
CA ARG A 208 -6.75 -17.54 0.22
C ARG A 208 -5.43 -17.98 0.86
N ASP A 209 -4.35 -18.00 0.08
CA ASP A 209 -3.03 -18.44 0.54
C ASP A 209 -2.26 -17.34 1.29
N ARG A 210 -2.59 -16.06 1.05
CA ARG A 210 -2.00 -14.86 1.68
C ARG A 210 -3.04 -14.13 2.53
N ALA A 211 -3.02 -14.39 3.83
CA ALA A 211 -3.88 -13.69 4.79
C ALA A 211 -3.64 -12.18 4.83
N ASP A 212 -2.50 -11.73 4.32
CA ASP A 212 -2.07 -10.33 4.18
C ASP A 212 -2.34 -9.74 2.79
N ALA A 213 -3.10 -10.43 1.94
CA ALA A 213 -3.47 -9.97 0.60
C ALA A 213 -3.98 -8.52 0.58
N GLU A 214 -4.82 -8.15 1.55
CA GLU A 214 -5.46 -6.83 1.67
C GLU A 214 -4.50 -5.70 2.10
N LEU A 215 -3.27 -6.04 2.46
CA LEU A 215 -2.25 -5.07 2.91
C LEU A 215 -1.27 -4.69 1.81
N LEU A 216 -1.36 -5.35 0.66
CA LEU A 216 -0.54 -5.03 -0.50
C LEU A 216 -1.03 -3.72 -1.11
N ASP A 217 -0.20 -2.67 -1.09
CA ASP A 217 -0.62 -1.36 -1.60
C ASP A 217 -0.30 -1.16 -3.09
N THR A 218 0.74 -1.85 -3.56
CA THR A 218 1.19 -1.81 -4.95
C THR A 218 1.72 -3.15 -5.37
N MET A 219 1.77 -3.35 -6.68
CA MET A 219 2.32 -4.54 -7.31
C MET A 219 3.02 -4.12 -8.60
N ALA A 220 4.19 -4.68 -8.86
CA ALA A 220 4.85 -4.51 -10.15
C ALA A 220 4.11 -5.34 -11.20
N VAL A 221 3.84 -4.76 -12.37
CA VAL A 221 3.20 -5.50 -13.47
C VAL A 221 4.12 -5.47 -14.68
N VAL A 222 4.35 -6.62 -15.30
CA VAL A 222 5.21 -6.76 -16.49
C VAL A 222 4.60 -7.68 -17.53
N GLY A 223 5.04 -7.54 -18.78
CA GLY A 223 4.74 -8.44 -19.87
C GLY A 223 3.77 -7.87 -20.90
N VAL A 224 3.03 -8.76 -21.55
CA VAL A 224 2.28 -8.47 -22.77
C VAL A 224 1.27 -7.34 -22.55
N GLY A 225 1.31 -6.32 -23.42
CA GLY A 225 0.39 -5.19 -23.40
C GLY A 225 0.61 -4.19 -22.25
N ILE A 226 1.56 -4.39 -21.35
CA ILE A 226 1.76 -3.50 -20.19
C ILE A 226 2.29 -2.13 -20.60
N ARG A 227 3.25 -2.09 -21.54
CA ARG A 227 3.69 -0.82 -22.13
C ARG A 227 2.55 -0.13 -22.87
N ALA A 228 1.72 -0.89 -23.58
CA ALA A 228 0.57 -0.36 -24.31
C ALA A 228 -0.45 0.33 -23.40
N ILE A 229 -0.66 -0.19 -22.17
CA ILE A 229 -1.48 0.48 -21.16
C ILE A 229 -0.88 1.84 -20.77
N ALA A 230 0.42 1.89 -20.49
CA ALA A 230 1.11 3.14 -20.14
C ALA A 230 1.10 4.16 -21.30
N GLN A 231 1.23 3.67 -22.54
CA GLN A 231 1.14 4.49 -23.74
C GLN A 231 -0.27 5.07 -23.92
N LEU A 232 -1.31 4.25 -23.73
CA LEU A 232 -2.70 4.69 -23.85
C LEU A 232 -3.03 5.81 -22.85
N GLU A 233 -2.55 5.69 -21.62
CA GLU A 233 -2.77 6.71 -20.59
C GLU A 233 -1.97 7.98 -20.85
N SER A 234 -0.68 7.85 -21.13
CA SER A 234 0.21 9.01 -21.28
C SER A 234 0.06 9.72 -22.63
N GLY A 235 -0.46 9.03 -23.64
CA GLY A 235 -0.46 9.44 -25.04
C GLY A 235 0.95 9.51 -25.67
N LEU A 236 1.97 9.01 -24.97
CA LEU A 236 3.36 9.01 -25.43
C LEU A 236 3.69 7.69 -26.13
N ASP A 237 4.45 7.74 -27.23
CA ASP A 237 4.99 6.53 -27.86
C ASP A 237 6.00 5.81 -26.94
N GLU A 238 6.77 6.58 -26.17
CA GLU A 238 7.77 6.07 -25.22
C GLU A 238 7.53 6.67 -23.81
N PRO A 239 6.55 6.14 -23.05
CA PRO A 239 6.33 6.60 -21.68
C PRO A 239 7.52 6.23 -20.78
N PRO A 240 7.82 7.07 -19.76
CA PRO A 240 8.81 6.72 -18.75
C PRO A 240 8.34 5.46 -17.98
N MET A 241 9.24 4.50 -17.82
CA MET A 241 8.99 3.26 -17.09
C MET A 241 9.94 3.15 -15.88
N PRO A 242 9.49 2.65 -14.71
CA PRO A 242 8.12 2.19 -14.44
C PRO A 242 7.09 3.34 -14.45
N TYR A 243 5.89 3.04 -14.95
CA TYR A 243 4.75 3.94 -15.00
C TYR A 243 3.77 3.57 -13.90
N ARG A 244 3.56 4.46 -12.93
CA ARG A 244 2.60 4.24 -11.85
C ARG A 244 1.19 4.51 -12.34
N LEU A 245 0.34 3.49 -12.29
CA LEU A 245 -1.06 3.54 -12.69
C LEU A 245 -1.95 3.39 -11.45
N ASP A 246 -2.71 4.42 -11.12
CA ASP A 246 -3.71 4.34 -10.05
C ASP A 246 -4.98 3.59 -10.51
N ARG A 247 -5.76 3.09 -9.54
CA ARG A 247 -6.96 2.29 -9.81
C ARG A 247 -8.04 3.04 -10.58
N ASP A 248 -8.27 4.31 -10.26
CA ASP A 248 -9.36 5.08 -10.86
C ASP A 248 -9.07 5.36 -12.34
N THR A 249 -7.82 5.68 -12.66
CA THR A 249 -7.27 5.82 -14.01
C THR A 249 -7.30 4.49 -14.77
N ALA A 250 -6.88 3.38 -14.14
CA ALA A 250 -6.96 2.04 -14.76
C ALA A 250 -8.40 1.67 -15.17
N GLU A 251 -9.37 1.97 -14.30
CA GLU A 251 -10.80 1.77 -14.53
C GLU A 251 -11.35 2.67 -15.64
N GLU A 252 -10.86 3.91 -15.73
CA GLU A 252 -11.24 4.85 -16.80
C GLU A 252 -10.74 4.38 -18.15
N ILE A 253 -9.44 4.09 -18.26
CA ILE A 253 -8.82 3.52 -19.47
C ILE A 253 -9.56 2.26 -19.91
N PHE A 254 -9.84 1.35 -18.98
CA PHE A 254 -10.58 0.13 -19.27
C PHE A 254 -11.96 0.44 -19.84
N ARG A 255 -12.72 1.38 -19.25
CA ARG A 255 -14.05 1.76 -19.78
C ARG A 255 -13.97 2.34 -21.19
N LEU A 256 -12.96 3.17 -21.48
CA LEU A 256 -12.75 3.75 -22.81
C LEU A 256 -12.44 2.62 -23.82
N ALA A 257 -11.37 1.87 -23.57
CA ALA A 257 -10.93 0.78 -24.44
C ALA A 257 -11.99 -0.32 -24.64
N ALA A 258 -12.81 -0.60 -23.62
CA ALA A 258 -13.86 -1.61 -23.69
C ALA A 258 -15.09 -1.18 -24.50
N THR A 259 -15.30 0.12 -24.70
CA THR A 259 -16.46 0.65 -25.44
C THR A 259 -16.11 1.12 -26.86
N GLU A 260 -14.83 1.20 -27.17
CA GLU A 260 -14.32 1.58 -28.50
C GLU A 260 -14.17 0.36 -29.43
N PRO A 261 -14.70 0.44 -30.67
CA PRO A 261 -14.35 -0.48 -31.73
C PRO A 261 -12.83 -0.58 -31.93
N ARG A 262 -12.33 -1.73 -32.41
CA ARG A 262 -10.89 -1.94 -32.72
C ARG A 262 -10.35 -0.85 -33.64
N ALA A 263 -11.14 -0.45 -34.63
CA ALA A 263 -10.77 0.59 -35.57
C ALA A 263 -10.53 1.94 -34.87
N ASP A 264 -11.34 2.27 -33.86
CA ASP A 264 -11.21 3.54 -33.12
C ASP A 264 -10.03 3.46 -32.15
N ARG A 265 -9.88 2.32 -31.44
CA ARG A 265 -8.71 2.07 -30.57
C ARG A 265 -7.38 2.23 -31.28
N ALA A 266 -7.28 1.79 -32.53
CA ALA A 266 -6.07 1.91 -33.34
C ALA A 266 -5.63 3.37 -33.61
N HIS A 267 -6.49 4.36 -33.34
CA HIS A 267 -6.18 5.78 -33.45
C HIS A 267 -5.82 6.42 -32.10
N ASN A 268 -5.83 5.66 -31.00
CA ASN A 268 -5.48 6.18 -29.69
C ASN A 268 -3.99 6.57 -29.65
N PRO A 269 -3.64 7.80 -29.23
CA PRO A 269 -2.25 8.24 -29.17
C PRO A 269 -1.36 7.28 -28.37
N GLY A 270 -0.18 6.97 -28.90
CA GLY A 270 0.80 6.10 -28.26
C GLY A 270 0.55 4.59 -28.43
N LEU A 271 -0.67 4.14 -28.79
CA LEU A 271 -0.98 2.72 -28.88
C LEU A 271 -0.46 2.07 -30.18
N PRO A 272 0.47 1.09 -30.12
CA PRO A 272 0.96 0.41 -31.31
C PRO A 272 -0.13 -0.43 -31.96
N SER A 273 -0.16 -0.48 -33.31
CA SER A 273 -1.18 -1.24 -34.05
C SER A 273 -1.19 -2.75 -33.73
N GLY A 274 -0.04 -3.30 -33.31
CA GLY A 274 0.08 -4.71 -32.90
C GLY A 274 -0.55 -5.01 -31.53
N ASP A 275 -0.75 -3.98 -30.71
CA ASP A 275 -1.24 -4.12 -29.33
C ASP A 275 -2.72 -3.78 -29.17
N VAL A 276 -3.38 -3.30 -30.24
CA VAL A 276 -4.80 -2.92 -30.22
C VAL A 276 -5.70 -4.07 -29.74
N ASP A 277 -5.36 -5.30 -30.11
CA ASP A 277 -6.13 -6.49 -29.76
C ASP A 277 -5.74 -7.08 -28.40
N THR A 278 -4.51 -6.84 -27.92
CA THR A 278 -3.99 -7.41 -26.67
C THR A 278 -4.20 -6.47 -25.48
N VAL A 279 -4.17 -5.15 -25.67
CA VAL A 279 -4.25 -4.14 -24.61
C VAL A 279 -5.53 -4.29 -23.76
N LEU A 280 -6.67 -4.61 -24.38
CA LEU A 280 -7.92 -4.80 -23.64
C LEU A 280 -7.88 -6.06 -22.76
N ALA A 281 -7.25 -7.14 -23.23
CA ALA A 281 -7.07 -8.35 -22.43
C ALA A 281 -6.10 -8.13 -21.27
N SER A 282 -4.99 -7.43 -21.52
CA SER A 282 -4.04 -7.03 -20.46
C SER A 282 -4.70 -6.09 -19.44
N LEU A 283 -5.56 -5.16 -19.88
CA LEU A 283 -6.37 -4.32 -18.98
C LEU A 283 -7.35 -5.15 -18.15
N CYS A 284 -8.02 -6.15 -18.71
CA CYS A 284 -8.86 -7.08 -17.94
C CYS A 284 -8.04 -7.76 -16.85
N ALA A 285 -6.83 -8.24 -17.16
CA ALA A 285 -5.96 -8.87 -16.18
C ALA A 285 -5.56 -7.89 -15.05
N VAL A 286 -5.06 -6.70 -15.40
CA VAL A 286 -4.63 -5.67 -14.43
C VAL A 286 -5.80 -5.21 -13.56
N VAL A 287 -6.92 -4.80 -14.16
CA VAL A 287 -8.09 -4.30 -13.42
C VAL A 287 -8.68 -5.39 -12.52
N SER A 288 -8.77 -6.63 -13.00
CA SER A 288 -9.29 -7.72 -12.18
C SER A 288 -8.39 -8.01 -10.97
N VAL A 289 -7.06 -8.05 -11.17
CA VAL A 289 -6.11 -8.25 -10.07
C VAL A 289 -6.17 -7.07 -9.08
N MET A 290 -6.20 -5.82 -9.56
CA MET A 290 -6.32 -4.64 -8.70
C MET A 290 -7.60 -4.68 -7.86
N ARG A 291 -8.75 -5.00 -8.47
CA ARG A 291 -10.02 -5.16 -7.76
C ARG A 291 -9.95 -6.25 -6.71
N ARG A 292 -9.33 -7.39 -7.04
CA ARG A 292 -9.38 -8.56 -6.18
C ARG A 292 -8.41 -8.49 -5.01
N LEU A 293 -7.23 -7.91 -5.22
CA LEU A 293 -6.25 -7.65 -4.16
C LEU A 293 -6.49 -6.33 -3.42
N GLY A 294 -7.42 -5.50 -3.88
CA GLY A 294 -7.71 -4.21 -3.25
C GLY A 294 -6.62 -3.16 -3.46
N LEU A 295 -5.85 -3.26 -4.55
CA LEU A 295 -4.74 -2.36 -4.83
C LEU A 295 -5.24 -0.97 -5.21
N ASP A 296 -4.60 0.06 -4.65
CA ASP A 296 -4.86 1.46 -5.04
C ASP A 296 -4.02 1.90 -6.24
N ALA A 297 -2.90 1.22 -6.49
CA ALA A 297 -2.05 1.46 -7.66
C ALA A 297 -1.26 0.21 -8.06
N VAL A 298 -0.74 0.21 -9.28
CA VAL A 298 0.27 -0.74 -9.76
C VAL A 298 1.41 0.01 -10.44
N ASP A 299 2.60 -0.58 -10.44
CA ASP A 299 3.76 -0.03 -11.12
C ASP A 299 4.01 -0.84 -12.40
N LEU A 300 3.54 -0.30 -13.53
CA LEU A 300 3.73 -0.91 -14.84
C LEU A 300 5.20 -0.81 -15.22
N SER A 301 5.83 -1.94 -15.47
CA SER A 301 7.23 -2.03 -15.86
C SER A 301 7.32 -2.57 -17.30
N GLY A 302 8.35 -2.12 -18.04
CA GLY A 302 8.58 -2.61 -19.40
C GLY A 302 8.87 -4.11 -19.41
N ASP A 303 8.83 -4.73 -20.59
CA ASP A 303 9.05 -6.17 -20.75
C ASP A 303 10.31 -6.64 -20.02
N ALA A 304 10.18 -7.77 -19.32
CA ALA A 304 11.33 -8.51 -18.82
C ALA A 304 12.13 -9.01 -20.03
N GLY A 305 13.20 -8.29 -20.36
CA GLY A 305 14.19 -8.73 -21.35
C GLY A 305 14.87 -10.04 -20.96
#